data_AF-A0A131YRW4-F1
#
_entry.id   AF-A0A131YRW4-F1
#
_cell.length_a   1.000
_cell.length_b   1.000
_cell.length_c   1.000
_cell.angle_alpha   90.00
_cell.angle_beta   90.00
_cell.angle_gamma   90.00
#
_symmetry.space_group_name_H-M   'P 1'
#
loop_
_entity.id
_entity.type
_entity.pdbx_description
1 polymer ?
#
loop_
_entity_poly.entity_id
_entity_poly.type
_entity_poly.pdbx_seq_one_letter_code
_entity_poly.pdbx_strand_id
1 'polypeptide(L)'
;MYGYKKPNAIKYEVQGGNQHTFQDALIFSDSSCDVFYTGLGEYELWVTEAEAKQQKVPTCCEFIFEYFALGKTIYNIYETSCPEP
;
A
#
# COMPACT_ATOMS: atom_id res chain seq x y z
N MET A 1 14.89 -4.90 22.08
CA MET A 1 14.48 -4.06 20.93
C MET A 1 15.47 -4.34 19.80
N TYR A 2 15.06 -5.00 18.73
CA TYR A 2 15.97 -5.39 17.66
C TYR A 2 16.46 -4.13 16.94
N GLY A 3 17.79 -3.95 16.83
CA GLY A 3 18.46 -2.76 16.30
C GLY A 3 18.31 -2.55 14.79
N TYR A 4 17.07 -2.54 14.29
CA TYR A 4 16.72 -2.21 12.92
C TYR A 4 17.13 -0.78 12.61
N LYS A 5 18.07 -0.63 11.65
CA LYS A 5 18.58 0.68 11.20
C LYS A 5 18.07 1.11 9.83
N LYS A 6 17.37 0.22 9.11
CA LYS A 6 16.89 0.50 7.76
C LYS A 6 15.50 1.13 7.85
N PRO A 7 15.31 2.37 7.36
CA PRO A 7 13.98 2.94 7.23
C PRO A 7 13.11 2.06 6.34
N ASN A 8 11.89 1.79 6.77
CA ASN A 8 10.92 0.97 6.06
C ASN A 8 9.51 1.58 6.10
N ALA A 9 9.40 2.90 6.25
CA ALA A 9 8.11 3.57 6.30
C ALA A 9 8.14 4.86 5.49
N ILE A 10 7.01 5.22 4.92
CA ILE A 10 6.79 6.53 4.29
C ILE A 10 6.03 7.39 5.28
N LYS A 11 6.56 8.59 5.54
CA LYS A 11 5.90 9.62 6.35
C LYS A 11 5.32 10.66 5.39
N TYR A 12 4.00 10.80 5.40
CA TYR A 12 3.29 11.80 4.61
C TYR A 12 2.98 13.00 5.49
N GLU A 13 3.27 14.20 5.00
CA GLU A 13 2.92 15.46 5.66
C GLU A 13 1.93 16.21 4.79
N VAL A 14 0.67 16.26 5.23
CA VAL A 14 -0.38 16.95 4.47
C VAL A 14 -0.20 18.46 4.61
N GLN A 15 -0.04 19.14 3.48
CA GLN A 15 -0.01 20.59 3.42
C GLN A 15 -1.43 21.14 3.23
N GLY A 16 -1.88 22.04 4.12
CA GLY A 16 -3.22 22.62 4.07
C GLY A 16 -3.84 22.87 5.46
N GLY A 17 -5.13 23.20 5.49
CA GLY A 17 -5.83 23.76 6.67
C GLY A 17 -5.83 22.91 7.95
N ASN A 18 -5.49 21.63 7.87
CA ASN A 18 -5.14 20.80 9.03
C ASN A 18 -3.86 20.05 8.72
N GLN A 19 -2.73 20.46 9.33
CA GLN A 19 -1.50 19.69 9.28
C GLN A 19 -1.74 18.34 9.96
N HIS A 20 -1.65 17.26 9.18
CA HIS A 20 -1.71 15.90 9.69
C HIS A 20 -0.56 15.10 9.09
N THR A 21 -0.06 14.16 9.87
CA THR A 21 1.00 13.26 9.45
C THR A 21 0.49 11.84 9.46
N PHE A 22 0.70 11.13 8.36
CA PHE A 22 0.49 9.69 8.26
C PHE A 22 1.83 8.98 8.17
N GLN A 23 1.91 7.77 8.70
CA GLN A 23 3.09 6.94 8.59
C GLN A 23 2.66 5.52 8.26
N ASP A 24 3.08 5.07 7.08
CA ASP A 24 2.72 3.74 6.58
C ASP A 24 4.00 2.92 6.43
N ALA A 25 4.00 1.73 7.05
CA ALA A 25 5.15 0.84 7.05
C ALA A 25 5.11 -0.05 5.81
N LEU A 26 6.19 -0.05 5.04
CA LEU A 26 6.43 -0.94 3.92
C LEU A 26 6.67 -2.37 4.44
N ILE A 27 5.73 -3.26 4.12
CA ILE A 27 5.81 -4.70 4.41
C ILE A 27 6.62 -5.40 3.34
N PHE A 28 6.29 -5.12 2.08
CA PHE A 28 6.88 -5.77 0.92
C PHE A 28 6.88 -4.80 -0.26
N SER A 29 7.89 -4.93 -1.12
CA SER A 29 8.05 -4.13 -2.33
C SER A 29 8.70 -4.97 -3.40
N ASP A 30 8.17 -4.86 -4.61
CA ASP A 30 8.74 -5.41 -5.84
C ASP A 30 8.65 -4.32 -6.94
N SER A 31 9.22 -4.60 -8.11
CA SER A 31 9.33 -3.66 -9.23
C SER A 31 7.99 -3.08 -9.72
N SER A 32 6.86 -3.74 -9.46
CA SER A 32 5.54 -3.35 -9.96
C SER A 32 4.46 -3.22 -8.88
N CYS A 33 4.80 -3.39 -7.60
CA CYS A 33 3.85 -3.34 -6.50
C CYS A 33 4.49 -3.13 -5.13
N ASP A 34 3.72 -2.56 -4.21
CA ASP A 34 4.08 -2.34 -2.82
C ASP A 34 2.92 -2.76 -1.91
N VAL A 35 3.26 -3.31 -0.74
CA VAL A 35 2.31 -3.64 0.33
C VAL A 35 2.66 -2.84 1.57
N PHE A 36 1.70 -2.06 2.06
CA PHE A 36 1.86 -1.20 3.23
C PHE A 36 0.95 -1.62 4.39
N TYR A 37 1.41 -1.36 5.61
CA TYR A 37 0.59 -1.31 6.82
C TYR A 37 0.39 0.15 7.21
N THR A 38 -0.87 0.60 7.27
CA THR A 38 -1.19 2.01 7.49
C THR A 38 -1.14 2.38 8.97
N GLY A 39 -0.96 3.66 9.24
CA GLY A 39 -1.09 4.21 10.60
C GLY A 39 -2.45 3.98 11.27
N LEU A 40 -3.47 3.56 10.50
CA LEU A 40 -4.82 3.23 10.96
C LEU A 40 -5.02 1.74 11.27
N GLY A 41 -4.01 0.90 11.07
CA GLY A 41 -4.10 -0.53 11.31
C GLY A 41 -4.71 -1.33 10.15
N GLU A 42 -4.63 -0.79 8.94
CA GLU A 42 -5.12 -1.41 7.71
C GLU A 42 -3.96 -1.79 6.78
N TYR A 43 -4.26 -2.56 5.74
CA TYR A 43 -3.30 -2.97 4.74
C TYR A 43 -3.68 -2.39 3.39
N GLU A 44 -2.67 -1.93 2.65
CA GLU A 44 -2.84 -1.39 1.31
C GLU A 44 -1.94 -2.11 0.32
N LEU A 45 -2.49 -2.37 -0.87
CA LEU A 45 -1.77 -2.89 -2.02
C LEU A 45 -1.74 -1.82 -3.10
N TRP A 46 -0.54 -1.35 -3.41
CA TRP A 46 -0.30 -0.41 -4.49
C TRP A 46 0.34 -1.15 -5.66
N VAL A 47 -0.10 -0.85 -6.88
CA VAL A 47 0.46 -1.41 -8.10
C VAL A 47 0.79 -0.28 -9.08
N THR A 48 1.71 -0.54 -10.00
CA THR A 48 1.99 0.42 -11.08
C THR A 48 0.77 0.61 -11.97
N GLU A 49 0.69 1.76 -12.64
CA GLU A 49 -0.37 2.09 -13.61
C GLU A 49 -0.53 1.00 -14.69
N ALA A 50 0.58 0.43 -15.18
CA ALA A 50 0.55 -0.62 -16.20
C ALA A 50 -0.17 -1.88 -15.72
N GLU A 51 0.06 -2.29 -14.48
CA GLU A 51 -0.62 -3.43 -13.83
C GLU A 51 -2.07 -3.08 -13.48
N ALA A 52 -2.31 -1.87 -12.96
CA ALA A 52 -3.64 -1.35 -12.64
C ALA A 52 -4.58 -1.35 -13.86
N LYS A 53 -4.09 -0.86 -15.01
CA LYS A 53 -4.85 -0.82 -16.29
C LYS A 53 -5.17 -2.21 -16.83
N GLN A 54 -4.33 -3.19 -16.53
CA GLN A 54 -4.56 -4.59 -16.89
C GLN A 54 -5.41 -5.33 -15.85
N GLN A 55 -5.82 -4.65 -14.76
CA GLN A 55 -6.46 -5.24 -13.60
C GLN A 55 -5.73 -6.49 -13.09
N LYS A 56 -4.40 -6.41 -13.07
CA LYS A 56 -3.54 -7.53 -12.71
C LYS A 56 -2.70 -7.14 -11.52
N VAL A 57 -2.69 -8.00 -10.51
CA VAL A 57 -1.79 -7.88 -9.36
C VAL A 57 -0.65 -8.90 -9.53
N PRO A 58 0.62 -8.53 -9.32
CA PRO A 58 1.71 -9.49 -9.27
C PRO A 58 1.50 -10.51 -8.14
N THR A 59 1.64 -11.81 -8.44
CA THR A 59 1.31 -12.91 -7.53
C THR A 59 2.01 -12.83 -6.17
N CYS A 60 3.26 -12.35 -6.12
CA CYS A 60 3.97 -12.17 -4.85
C CYS A 60 3.29 -11.12 -3.96
N CYS A 61 2.89 -9.99 -4.52
CA CYS A 61 2.21 -8.92 -3.77
C CYS A 61 0.79 -9.33 -3.40
N GLU A 62 0.06 -10.01 -4.28
CA GLU A 62 -1.27 -10.56 -3.99
C GLU A 62 -1.21 -11.51 -2.78
N PHE A 63 -0.33 -12.51 -2.83
CA PHE A 63 -0.18 -13.47 -1.74
C PHE A 63 0.19 -12.80 -0.41
N ILE A 64 1.15 -11.88 -0.43
CA ILE A 64 1.59 -11.18 0.78
C ILE A 64 0.47 -10.29 1.34
N PHE A 65 -0.20 -9.52 0.48
CA PHE A 65 -1.31 -8.68 0.88
C PHE A 65 -2.46 -9.50 1.51
N GLU A 66 -2.89 -10.57 0.85
CA GLU A 66 -3.95 -11.45 1.36
C GLU A 66 -3.56 -12.10 2.69
N TYR A 67 -2.31 -12.55 2.82
CA TYR A 67 -1.81 -13.16 4.05
C TYR A 67 -1.87 -12.18 5.24
N PHE A 68 -1.44 -10.93 5.03
CA PHE A 68 -1.48 -9.93 6.10
C PHE A 68 -2.90 -9.40 6.36
N ALA A 69 -3.76 -9.34 5.35
CA ALA A 69 -5.14 -8.91 5.46
C ALA A 69 -6.11 -10.02 5.94
N LEU A 70 -5.62 -11.20 6.34
CA LEU A 70 -6.46 -12.31 6.79
C LEU A 70 -7.47 -11.88 7.86
N GLY A 71 -8.75 -12.16 7.60
CA GLY A 71 -9.86 -11.82 8.50
C GLY A 71 -10.38 -10.38 8.36
N LYS A 72 -9.81 -9.57 7.47
CA LYS A 72 -10.34 -8.25 7.08
C LYS A 72 -11.13 -8.34 5.76
N THR A 73 -12.06 -7.42 5.57
CA THR A 73 -12.73 -7.23 4.28
C THR A 73 -11.80 -6.49 3.33
N ILE A 74 -11.59 -7.05 2.12
CA ILE A 74 -10.79 -6.42 1.08
C ILE A 74 -11.69 -5.60 0.16
N TYR A 75 -11.26 -4.38 -0.18
CA TYR A 75 -11.97 -3.47 -1.06
C TYR A 75 -11.12 -3.12 -2.28
N ASN A 76 -11.71 -3.20 -3.47
CA ASN A 76 -11.09 -2.71 -4.69
C ASN A 76 -11.30 -1.21 -4.78
N ILE A 77 -10.23 -0.42 -4.66
CA ILE A 77 -10.29 1.05 -4.68
C ILE A 77 -10.11 1.60 -6.10
N TYR A 78 -9.18 1.03 -6.87
CA TYR A 78 -8.95 1.40 -8.27
C TYR A 78 -9.73 0.47 -9.21
N GLU A 79 -10.41 1.06 -10.19
CA GLU A 79 -11.09 0.38 -11.29
C GLU A 79 -10.73 1.05 -12.61
N THR A 80 -10.88 0.37 -13.74
CA THR A 80 -10.62 0.96 -15.08
C THR A 80 -11.57 2.13 -15.42
N SER A 81 -12.63 2.31 -14.63
CA SER A 81 -13.55 3.44 -14.70
C SER A 81 -13.01 4.70 -14.01
N CYS A 82 -11.97 4.58 -13.19
CA CYS A 82 -11.32 5.72 -12.54
C CYS A 82 -10.68 6.65 -13.58
N PRO A 83 -10.69 7.98 -13.35
CA PRO A 83 -9.97 8.92 -14.21
C PRO A 83 -8.48 8.58 -14.29
N GLU A 84 -7.90 8.84 -15.46
CA GLU A 84 -6.45 8.79 -15.63
C GLU A 84 -5.78 9.80 -14.67
N PRO A 85 -4.64 9.43 -14.05
CA PRO A 85 -3.91 10.30 -13.13
C PRO A 85 -3.31 11.55 -13.81
#